data_AF-A0A330L7X5-F1
#
_entry.id   AF-A0A330L7X5-F1
#
_cell.length_a   1.000
_cell.length_b   1.000
_cell.length_c   1.000
_cell.angle_alpha   90.00
_cell.angle_beta   90.00
_cell.angle_gamma   90.00
#
_symmetry.space_group_name_H-M   'P 1'
#
loop_
_entity.id
_entity.type
_entity.pdbx_description
1 polymer ?
#
loop_
_entity_poly.entity_id
_entity_poly.type
_entity_poly.pdbx_seq_one_letter_code
_entity_poly.pdbx_strand_id
1 'polypeptide(L)' 'MDLPQLTPQQLKELVQGFVDDRIRELIGDPDLGLSLGDALRSRLKESLAGSDRLSGDDVADRLGLRW' A
#
# COMPACT_ATOMS: atom_id res chain seq x y z
N MET A 1 14.31 -11.93 22.67
CA MET A 1 15.29 -12.37 21.67
C MET A 1 16.66 -12.02 22.22
N ASP A 2 17.54 -13.01 22.45
CA ASP A 2 18.93 -12.73 22.83
C ASP A 2 19.71 -12.30 21.58
N LEU A 3 19.78 -10.98 21.38
CA LEU A 3 20.49 -10.34 20.26
C LEU A 3 21.92 -10.83 20.03
N PRO A 4 22.74 -11.17 21.06
CA PRO A 4 24.11 -11.63 20.84
C PRO A 4 24.21 -13.06 20.28
N GLN A 5 23.12 -13.84 20.31
CA GLN A 5 23.12 -15.27 19.97
C GLN A 5 22.50 -15.53 18.58
N LEU A 6 22.33 -14.49 17.77
CA LEU A 6 21.78 -14.64 16.43
C LEU A 6 22.76 -15.38 15.52
N THR A 7 22.25 -16.39 14.82
CA THR A 7 22.97 -16.95 13.68
C THR A 7 23.08 -15.90 12.56
N PRO A 8 24.05 -16.04 11.63
CA PRO A 8 24.20 -15.10 10.51
C PRO A 8 22.92 -14.93 9.68
N GLN A 9 22.13 -16.00 9.52
CA GLN A 9 20.87 -15.98 8.80
C GLN A 9 19.81 -15.17 9.54
N GLN A 10 19.67 -15.37 10.85
CA GLN A 10 18.70 -14.63 11.67
C GLN A 10 19.08 -13.14 11.79
N LEU A 11 20.38 -12.83 11.83
CA LEU A 11 20.84 -11.45 11.80
C LEU A 11 20.49 -10.78 10.45
N LYS A 12 20.66 -11.49 9.34
CA LYS A 12 20.29 -10.99 8.01
C LYS A 12 18.79 -10.72 7.92
N GLU A 13 17.96 -11.66 8.38
CA GLU A 13 16.50 -11.51 8.40
C GLU A 13 16.05 -10.32 9.26
N LEU A 14 16.68 -10.13 10.43
CA LEU A 14 16.40 -9.00 11.32
C LEU A 14 16.73 -7.65 10.66
N VAL A 15 17.92 -7.53 10.05
CA VAL A 15 18.33 -6.31 9.33
C VAL A 15 17.40 -6.03 8.16
N GLN A 16 16.99 -7.08 7.43
CA GLN A 16 16.10 -6.95 6.29
C GLN A 16 14.71 -6.42 6.73
N GLY A 17 14.15 -6.96 7.82
CA GLY A 17 12.91 -6.46 8.40
C GLY A 17 12.98 -4.98 8.82
N PHE A 18 14.07 -4.56 9.48
CA PHE A 18 14.25 -3.16 9.85
C PHE A 18 14.34 -2.22 8.65
N VAL A 19 15.00 -2.65 7.57
CA VAL A 19 15.10 -1.87 6.34
C VAL A 19 13.72 -1.77 5.67
N ASP A 20 12.98 -2.89 5.58
CA ASP A 20 11.65 -2.91 4.99
C ASP A 20 10.66 -2.03 5.76
N ASP A 21 10.68 -2.08 7.10
CA ASP A 21 9.88 -1.22 7.96
C ASP A 21 10.22 0.26 7.75
N ARG A 22 11.51 0.59 7.71
CA ARG A 22 11.96 1.98 7.46
C ARG A 22 11.62 2.46 6.06
N ILE A 23 11.68 1.61 5.05
CA ILE A 23 11.26 1.93 3.68
C ILE A 23 9.74 2.17 3.66
N ARG A 24 8.94 1.33 4.33
CA ARG A 24 7.49 1.55 4.45
C ARG A 24 7.15 2.87 5.12
N GLU A 25 7.85 3.21 6.20
CA GLU A 25 7.67 4.45 6.93
C GLU A 25 8.17 5.68 6.15
N LEU A 26 9.24 5.55 5.36
CA LEU A 26 9.81 6.65 4.58
C LEU A 26 9.08 6.91 3.28
N ILE A 27 8.67 5.85 2.56
CA ILE A 27 8.01 5.99 1.28
C ILE A 27 6.59 6.49 1.46
N GLY A 28 5.89 6.12 2.55
CA GLY A 28 4.52 6.58 2.79
C GLY A 28 3.62 6.32 1.57
N ASP A 29 2.51 7.06 1.45
CA ASP A 29 1.76 7.07 0.18
C ASP A 29 2.66 7.72 -0.89
N PRO A 30 3.14 6.97 -1.90
CA PRO A 30 4.02 7.50 -2.93
C PRO A 30 3.37 8.63 -3.74
N ASP A 31 2.03 8.74 -3.68
CA ASP A 31 1.25 9.77 -4.36
C ASP A 31 0.99 11.00 -3.47
N LEU A 32 1.50 11.03 -2.24
CA LEU A 32 1.25 12.10 -1.27
C LEU A 32 1.76 13.46 -1.80
N GLY A 33 0.83 14.38 -2.04
CA GLY A 33 1.13 15.72 -2.57
C GLY A 33 1.19 15.80 -4.09
N LEU A 34 1.02 14.69 -4.81
CA LEU A 34 0.88 14.70 -6.27
C LEU A 34 -0.55 15.08 -6.67
N SER A 35 -0.66 15.86 -7.75
CA SER A 35 -1.95 16.15 -8.37
C SER A 35 -2.34 15.05 -9.35
N LEU A 36 -3.61 14.67 -9.36
CA LEU A 36 -4.15 13.78 -10.41
C LEU A 36 -3.91 14.41 -11.78
N GLY A 37 -3.26 13.67 -12.68
CA GLY A 37 -3.09 14.08 -14.08
C GLY A 37 -4.43 14.30 -14.77
N ASP A 38 -4.47 15.21 -15.74
CA ASP A 38 -5.72 15.69 -16.34
C ASP A 38 -6.56 14.57 -16.97
N ALA A 39 -5.93 13.59 -17.60
CA ALA A 39 -6.62 12.43 -18.17
C ALA A 39 -7.33 11.58 -17.10
N LEU A 40 -6.67 11.33 -15.97
CA LEU A 40 -7.23 10.57 -14.86
C LEU A 40 -8.34 11.36 -14.16
N ARG A 41 -8.15 12.69 -14.01
CA ARG A 41 -9.16 13.59 -13.46
C ARG A 41 -10.43 13.61 -14.31
N SER A 42 -10.31 13.65 -15.64
CA SER A 42 -11.47 13.62 -16.55
C SER A 42 -12.22 12.30 -16.47
N ARG A 43 -11.50 11.16 -16.50
CA ARG A 43 -12.11 9.84 -16.33
C ARG A 43 -12.82 9.68 -14.98
N LEU A 44 -12.24 10.24 -13.92
CA LEU A 44 -12.86 10.21 -12.59
C LEU A 44 -14.16 11.04 -12.55
N LYS A 45 -14.17 12.22 -13.17
CA LYS A 45 -15.39 13.05 -13.26
C LYS A 45 -16.51 12.32 -14.01
N GLU A 46 -16.19 11.67 -15.11
CA GLU A 46 -17.16 10.86 -15.87
C GLU A 46 -17.70 9.71 -15.02
N SER A 47 -16.82 8.97 -14.33
CA SER A 47 -17.23 7.89 -13.44
C SER A 47 -18.10 8.37 -12.28
N LEU A 48 -17.81 9.55 -11.69
CA LEU A 48 -18.58 10.12 -10.59
C LEU A 48 -19.93 10.70 -11.03
N ALA A 49 -20.06 11.11 -12.29
CA ALA A 49 -21.33 11.55 -12.87
C ALA A 49 -22.27 10.37 -13.16
N GLY A 50 -21.74 9.14 -13.22
CA GLY A 50 -22.53 7.92 -13.35
C GLY A 50 -23.29 7.57 -12.07
N SER A 51 -24.39 6.83 -12.22
CA SER A 51 -25.23 6.37 -11.10
C SER A 51 -24.76 5.04 -10.50
N ASP A 52 -23.90 4.31 -11.23
CA ASP A 52 -23.41 3.01 -10.79
C ASP A 52 -22.42 3.17 -9.64
N ARG A 53 -22.78 2.61 -8.49
CA ARG A 53 -21.95 2.59 -7.29
C ARG A 53 -21.71 1.15 -6.88
N LEU A 54 -20.48 0.90 -6.43
CA LEU A 54 -20.07 -0.36 -5.82
C LEU A 54 -19.70 -0.10 -4.37
N SER A 55 -20.12 -0.98 -3.46
CA SER A 55 -19.66 -0.92 -2.08
C SER A 55 -18.17 -1.27 -2.01
N GLY A 56 -17.48 -0.72 -1.02
CA GLY A 56 -16.10 -1.13 -0.71
C GLY A 56 -16.01 -2.64 -0.41
N ASP A 57 -17.03 -3.18 0.26
CA ASP A 57 -17.13 -4.62 0.57
C ASP A 57 -17.25 -5.47 -0.71
N ASP A 58 -18.10 -5.06 -1.66
CA ASP A 58 -18.26 -5.76 -2.94
C ASP A 58 -16.95 -5.77 -3.75
N VAL A 59 -16.17 -4.68 -3.66
CA VAL A 59 -14.86 -4.58 -4.32
C VAL A 59 -13.83 -5.47 -3.62
N ALA A 60 -13.82 -5.49 -2.28
CA ALA A 60 -12.93 -6.33 -1.48
C ALA A 60 -13.17 -7.83 -1.75
N ASP A 61 -14.44 -8.25 -1.77
CA ASP A 61 -14.85 -9.63 -2.08
C ASP A 61 -14.45 -10.05 -3.49
N ARG A 62 -14.65 -9.18 -4.49
CA ARG A 62 -14.25 -9.45 -5.89
C ARG A 62 -12.74 -9.60 -6.05
N LEU A 63 -11.96 -8.85 -5.28
CA LEU A 63 -10.50 -8.86 -5.34
C LEU A 63 -9.86 -9.87 -4.39
N GLY A 64 -10.66 -10.58 -3.59
CA GLY A 64 -10.18 -11.52 -2.57
C GLY A 64 -9.37 -10.83 -1.46
N LEU A 65 -9.59 -9.53 -1.25
CA LEU A 65 -8.94 -8.75 -0.22
C LEU A 65 -9.72 -8.92 1.08
N ARG A 66 -9.04 -9.40 2.14
CA ARG A 66 -9.60 -9.47 3.49
C ARG A 66 -8.89 -8.43 4.36
N TRP A 67 -9.67 -7.49 4.89
CA TRP A 67 -9.23 -6.44 5.82
C TRP A 67 -9.67 -6.78 7.24
#